data_AF-N2ITT6-F1
#
_entry.id   AF-N2ITT6-F1
#
_cell.length_a   1.000
_cell.length_b   1.000
_cell.length_c   1.000
_cell.angle_alpha   90.00
_cell.angle_beta   90.00
_cell.angle_gamma   90.00
#
_symmetry.space_group_name_H-M   'P 1'
#
loop_
_entity.id
_entity.type
_entity.pdbx_description
1 polymer ?
#
loop_
_entity_poly.entity_id
_entity_poly.type
_entity_poly.pdbx_seq_one_letter_code
_entity_poly.pdbx_strand_id
1 'polypeptide(L)'
;MPKIISAVKPGGYVFLDLLSDLTRFFQATGEPFIWDKEAGLSIQDSEAFFDAWLSDFDIFECNHFFDKQSWPLSDAKSLPIDPYTWQGTYVSLCARKRK
;
A
#
# COMPACT_ATOMS: atom_id res chain seq x y z
N MET A 1 -11.45 -11.19 15.16
CA MET A 1 -11.54 -11.46 13.71
C MET A 1 -10.51 -12.53 13.36
N PRO A 2 -10.84 -13.57 12.58
CA PRO A 2 -9.82 -14.41 11.97
C PRO A 2 -8.93 -13.48 11.13
N LYS A 3 -7.62 -13.43 11.43
CA LYS A 3 -6.67 -12.64 10.62
C LYS A 3 -6.64 -13.32 9.26
N ILE A 4 -6.84 -12.63 8.14
CA ILE A 4 -6.88 -13.25 6.80
C ILE A 4 -5.67 -14.17 6.54
N ILE A 5 -4.51 -13.82 7.12
CA ILE A 5 -3.27 -14.61 7.12
C ILE A 5 -3.35 -15.95 7.88
N SER A 6 -4.25 -16.10 8.84
CA SER A 6 -4.43 -17.36 9.58
C SER A 6 -5.03 -18.46 8.71
N ALA A 7 -5.74 -18.09 7.64
CA ALA A 7 -6.31 -19.03 6.67
C ALA A 7 -5.26 -19.68 5.76
N VAL A 8 -4.06 -19.10 5.67
CA VAL A 8 -2.96 -19.68 4.90
C VAL A 8 -2.54 -20.98 5.58
N LYS A 9 -2.44 -22.07 4.81
CA LYS A 9 -1.99 -23.37 5.34
C LYS A 9 -0.46 -23.39 5.51
N PRO A 10 0.09 -24.22 6.42
CA PRO A 10 1.53 -24.40 6.54
C PRO A 10 2.19 -24.69 5.18
N GLY A 11 3.29 -23.99 4.88
CA GLY A 11 3.97 -24.06 3.59
C GLY A 11 3.32 -23.29 2.44
N GLY A 12 2.15 -22.66 2.64
CA GLY A 12 1.49 -21.79 1.67
C GLY A 12 2.13 -20.41 1.59
N TYR A 13 1.91 -19.71 0.48
CA TYR A 13 2.53 -18.42 0.18
C TYR A 13 1.52 -17.27 0.27
N VAL A 14 2.03 -16.09 0.58
CA VAL A 14 1.33 -14.81 0.47
C VAL A 14 2.18 -13.82 -0.33
N PHE A 15 1.49 -13.01 -1.12
CA PHE A 15 2.04 -11.89 -1.85
C PHE A 15 1.25 -10.67 -1.42
N LEU A 16 1.92 -9.65 -0.88
CA LEU A 16 1.28 -8.51 -0.25
C LEU A 16 1.98 -7.24 -0.69
N ASP A 17 1.19 -6.24 -1.08
CA ASP A 17 1.67 -4.91 -1.43
C ASP A 17 1.03 -3.90 -0.49
N LEU A 18 1.85 -3.04 0.10
CA LEU A 18 1.42 -1.94 0.97
C LEU A 18 1.93 -0.62 0.40
N LEU A 19 1.02 0.31 0.13
CA LEU A 19 1.36 1.64 -0.36
C LEU A 19 1.84 2.55 0.78
N SER A 20 3.12 2.89 0.76
CA SER A 20 3.83 3.70 1.75
C SER A 20 4.18 5.08 1.18
N ASP A 21 4.52 6.02 2.06
CA ASP A 21 4.86 7.42 1.72
C ASP A 21 3.83 8.07 0.78
N LEU A 22 2.56 7.72 0.98
CA LEU A 22 1.48 8.12 0.09
C LEU A 22 1.24 9.63 0.16
N THR A 23 1.47 10.30 -0.96
CA THR A 23 1.17 11.71 -1.14
C THR A 23 0.14 11.88 -2.25
N ARG A 24 -0.70 12.91 -2.12
CA ARG A 24 -1.67 13.26 -3.14
C ARG A 24 -1.71 14.77 -3.33
N PHE A 25 -1.96 15.22 -4.54
CA PHE A 25 -2.08 16.64 -4.86
C PHE A 25 -3.07 16.86 -6.01
N PHE A 26 -3.84 17.94 -5.94
CA PHE A 26 -4.76 18.31 -7.01
C PHE A 26 -3.98 18.65 -8.28
N GLN A 27 -4.42 18.15 -9.42
CA GLN A 27 -3.70 18.33 -10.69
C GLN A 27 -3.68 19.77 -11.17
N ALA A 28 -4.78 20.50 -10.93
CA ALA A 28 -4.93 21.88 -11.41
C ALA A 28 -4.06 22.86 -10.60
N THR A 29 -3.96 22.68 -9.29
CA THR A 29 -3.32 23.64 -8.39
C THR A 29 -1.97 23.17 -7.85
N GLY A 30 -1.71 21.86 -7.87
CA GLY A 30 -0.56 21.26 -7.19
C GLY A 30 -0.67 21.25 -5.67
N GLU A 31 -1.78 21.73 -5.10
CA GLU A 31 -1.97 21.77 -3.65
C GLU A 31 -2.15 20.36 -3.07
N PRO A 32 -1.62 20.09 -1.86
CA PRO A 32 -1.81 18.81 -1.19
C PRO A 32 -3.28 18.45 -1.03
N PHE A 33 -3.61 17.21 -1.36
CA PHE A 33 -4.93 16.64 -1.19
C PHE A 33 -4.90 15.61 -0.06
N ILE A 34 -5.63 15.89 1.02
CA ILE A 34 -5.70 15.02 2.20
C ILE A 34 -7.10 14.40 2.24
N TRP A 35 -7.19 13.11 1.87
CA TRP A 35 -8.44 12.36 1.85
C TRP A 35 -8.84 11.83 3.23
N ASP A 36 -7.87 11.49 4.07
CA ASP A 36 -8.12 10.94 5.41
C ASP A 36 -7.14 11.55 6.44
N LYS A 37 -7.50 11.48 7.73
CA LYS A 37 -6.71 12.03 8.84
C LYS A 37 -5.48 11.19 9.18
N GLU A 38 -5.42 9.96 8.70
CA GLU A 38 -4.27 9.08 8.91
C GLU A 38 -3.26 9.30 7.78
N ALA A 39 -2.07 9.77 8.17
CA ALA A 39 -0.92 9.83 7.27
C ALA A 39 -0.59 8.40 6.81
N GLY A 40 -0.24 8.23 5.54
CA GLY A 40 0.27 6.96 5.05
C GLY A 40 1.49 6.52 5.86
N LEU A 41 1.67 5.21 6.06
CA LEU A 41 2.84 4.67 6.72
C LEU A 41 4.10 5.03 5.93
N SER A 42 5.22 5.28 6.63
CA SER A 42 6.52 5.35 5.97
C SER A 42 6.91 3.98 5.41
N ILE A 43 7.90 3.92 4.52
CA ILE A 43 8.47 2.64 4.06
C ILE A 43 8.93 1.81 5.26
N GLN A 44 9.65 2.42 6.21
CA GLN A 44 10.18 1.73 7.39
C GLN A 44 9.06 1.21 8.31
N ASP A 45 8.02 2.01 8.52
CA ASP A 45 6.87 1.57 9.32
C ASP A 45 6.10 0.43 8.63
N SER A 46 6.09 0.43 7.29
CA SER A 46 5.45 -0.61 6.48
C SER A 46 6.22 -1.93 6.54
N GLU A 47 7.55 -1.88 6.46
CA GLU A 47 8.41 -3.06 6.69
C GLU A 47 8.22 -3.61 8.11
N ALA A 48 8.27 -2.75 9.12
CA ALA A 48 8.06 -3.15 10.52
C ALA A 48 6.66 -3.73 10.77
N PHE A 49 5.64 -3.17 10.10
CA PHE A 49 4.30 -3.70 10.12
C PHE A 49 4.25 -5.12 9.56
N PHE A 50 4.90 -5.37 8.43
CA PHE A 50 4.95 -6.70 7.84
C PHE A 50 5.69 -7.71 8.72
N ASP A 51 6.83 -7.34 9.28
CA ASP A 51 7.57 -8.20 10.23
C ASP A 51 6.71 -8.62 11.42
N ALA A 52 5.98 -7.65 12.00
CA ALA A 52 5.08 -7.92 13.12
C ALA A 52 3.86 -8.75 12.71
N TRP A 53 3.28 -8.48 11.53
CA TRP A 53 2.06 -9.15 11.07
C TRP A 53 2.32 -10.58 10.60
N LEU A 54 3.47 -10.82 9.99
CA LEU A 54 3.87 -12.09 9.37
C LEU A 54 4.87 -12.87 10.24
N SER A 55 4.78 -12.73 11.56
CA SER A 55 5.70 -13.36 12.52
C SER A 55 5.88 -14.87 12.35
N ASP A 56 4.86 -15.57 11.82
CA ASP A 56 4.82 -17.02 11.60
C ASP A 56 5.16 -17.43 10.15
N PHE A 57 5.66 -16.48 9.37
CA PHE A 57 6.07 -16.67 7.99
C PHE A 57 7.57 -16.45 7.85
N ASP A 58 8.14 -17.06 6.82
CA ASP A 58 9.48 -16.76 6.32
C ASP A 58 9.33 -15.79 5.14
N ILE A 59 9.85 -14.58 5.28
CA ILE A 59 9.88 -13.58 4.20
C ILE A 59 11.06 -13.90 3.29
N PHE A 60 10.80 -14.15 2.00
CA PHE A 60 11.84 -14.46 1.01
C PHE A 60 12.35 -13.21 0.31
N GLU A 61 11.44 -12.27 0.08
CA GLU A 61 11.69 -11.10 -0.74
C GLU A 61 10.86 -9.95 -0.22
N CYS A 62 11.50 -8.79 -0.08
CA CYS A 62 10.86 -7.51 0.20
C CYS A 62 11.41 -6.53 -0.83
N ASN A 63 10.52 -6.01 -1.68
CA ASN A 63 10.84 -5.14 -2.79
C ASN A 63 10.12 -3.81 -2.63
N HIS A 64 10.77 -2.76 -3.10
CA HIS A 64 10.18 -1.42 -3.15
C HIS A 64 10.01 -1.00 -4.59
N PHE A 65 8.82 -0.51 -4.95
CA PHE A 65 8.62 0.14 -6.24
C PHE A 65 7.81 1.42 -6.09
N PHE A 66 8.26 2.46 -6.76
CA PHE A 66 7.55 3.74 -6.79
C PHE A 66 6.46 3.71 -7.86
N ASP A 67 5.28 4.20 -7.53
CA ASP A 67 4.19 4.39 -8.48
C ASP A 67 3.58 5.79 -8.34
N LYS A 68 3.07 6.28 -9.45
CA LYS A 68 2.42 7.58 -9.58
C LYS A 68 1.31 7.47 -10.60
N GLN A 69 0.08 7.70 -10.16
CA GLN A 69 -1.08 7.68 -11.04
C GLN A 69 -2.01 8.86 -10.81
N SER A 70 -2.74 9.18 -11.86
CA SER A 70 -3.73 10.25 -11.89
C SER A 70 -5.13 9.69 -11.76
N TRP A 71 -6.00 10.42 -11.06
CA TRP A 71 -7.42 10.11 -10.96
C TRP A 71 -8.25 11.35 -11.29
N PRO A 72 -9.36 11.20 -12.03
CA PRO A 72 -9.76 10.00 -12.77
C PRO A 72 -8.87 9.73 -13.98
N LEU A 73 -8.88 8.49 -14.47
CA LEU A 73 -8.22 8.08 -15.72
C LEU A 73 -9.01 8.50 -16.98
N SER A 74 -10.16 9.16 -16.81
CA SER A 74 -11.09 9.57 -17.87
C SER A 74 -11.75 10.90 -17.53
N ASP A 75 -12.63 11.42 -18.39
CA ASP A 75 -13.24 12.75 -18.21
C ASP A 75 -13.93 12.92 -16.84
N ALA A 76 -13.50 13.94 -16.09
CA ALA A 76 -13.83 14.13 -14.68
C ALA A 76 -15.10 14.95 -14.40
N LYS A 77 -15.82 15.40 -15.44
CA LYS A 77 -16.82 16.49 -15.34
C LYS A 77 -17.97 16.25 -14.36
N SER A 78 -18.23 15.01 -13.95
CA SER A 78 -19.31 14.64 -13.03
C SER A 78 -18.82 14.06 -11.70
N LEU A 79 -17.52 14.11 -11.41
CA LEU A 79 -16.98 13.51 -10.19
C LEU A 79 -17.02 14.49 -9.00
N PRO A 80 -17.26 13.98 -7.78
CA PRO A 80 -17.40 14.82 -6.59
C PRO A 80 -16.08 15.36 -6.03
N ILE A 81 -14.95 15.03 -6.66
CA ILE A 81 -13.60 15.39 -6.24
C ILE A 81 -12.85 15.86 -7.48
N ASP A 82 -12.14 16.98 -7.35
CA ASP A 82 -11.30 17.48 -8.43
C ASP A 82 -10.19 16.48 -8.78
N PRO A 83 -9.77 16.40 -10.05
CA PRO A 83 -8.70 15.52 -10.46
C PRO A 83 -7.44 15.71 -9.62
N TYR A 84 -6.88 14.61 -9.14
CA TYR A 84 -5.68 14.59 -8.31
C TYR A 84 -4.71 13.52 -8.80
N THR A 85 -3.43 13.72 -8.52
CA THR A 85 -2.41 12.71 -8.68
C THR A 85 -2.06 12.17 -7.31
N TRP A 86 -1.92 10.85 -7.21
CA TRP A 86 -1.30 10.20 -6.06
C TRP A 86 0.03 9.62 -6.47
N GLN A 87 0.96 9.57 -5.51
CA GLN A 87 2.24 8.90 -5.68
C GLN A 87 2.68 8.32 -4.34
N GLY A 88 3.43 7.23 -4.39
CA GLY A 88 3.95 6.57 -3.21
C GLY A 88 4.87 5.41 -3.59
N THR A 89 5.45 4.79 -2.58
CA THR A 89 6.30 3.61 -2.75
C THR A 89 5.56 2.41 -2.20
N TYR A 90 5.37 1.39 -3.01
CA TYR A 90 4.85 0.11 -2.55
C TYR A 90 5.97 -0.69 -1.90
N VAL A 91 5.74 -1.12 -0.65
CA VAL A 91 6.49 -2.19 0.00
C VAL A 91 5.78 -3.50 -0.31
N SER A 92 6.44 -4.34 -1.10
CA SER A 92 5.88 -5.55 -1.69
C SER A 92 6.65 -6.75 -1.20
N LEU A 93 5.99 -7.79 -0.71
CA LEU A 93 6.67 -8.97 -0.20
C LEU A 93 6.11 -10.28 -0.72
N CYS A 94 6.97 -11.28 -0.69
CA CYS A 94 6.63 -12.69 -0.80
C CYS A 94 7.04 -13.39 0.50
N ALA A 95 6.09 -14.03 1.16
CA ALA A 95 6.35 -14.80 2.37
C ALA A 95 5.65 -16.16 2.34
N ARG A 96 6.23 -17.15 3.02
CA ARG A 96 5.66 -18.49 3.15
C ARG A 96 5.39 -18.80 4.60
N LYS A 97 4.22 -19.37 4.90
CA LYS A 97 3.89 -19.81 6.24
C LYS A 97 4.81 -20.95 6.66
N ARG A 98 5.37 -20.87 7.87
CA ARG A 98 6.19 -21.95 8.43
C ARG A 98 5.38 -23.25 8.56
N LYS A 99 6.09 -24.36 8.59
CA LYS A 99 5.49 -25.70 8.72
C LYS A 99 4.94 -25.93 10.12
#